data_AF-A0A398D372-F1
#
_entry.id   AF-A0A398D372-F1
#
_cell.length_a   1.000
_cell.length_b   1.000
_cell.length_c   1.000
_cell.angle_alpha   90.00
_cell.angle_beta   90.00
_cell.angle_gamma   90.00
#
_symmetry.space_group_name_H-M   'P 1'
#
loop_
_entity.id
_entity.type
_entity.pdbx_description
1 polymer ?
#
loop_
_entity_poly.entity_id
_entity_poly.type
_entity_poly.pdbx_seq_one_letter_code
_entity_poly.pdbx_strand_id
1 'polypeptide(L)'
;MILLLETGQLEPEGVTAAVAATFKHRNTHPIPERLIDPPASWKKPYAVLAASCHIDVDIDAAVDCIRDYYRRVVTVIAATRSDAESR
;
A
#
# COMPACT_ATOMS: atom_id res chain seq x y z
N MET A 1 -4.74 6.02 -3.93
CA MET A 1 -3.94 4.85 -4.36
C MET A 1 -4.56 4.14 -5.56
N ILE A 2 -5.87 3.84 -5.57
CA ILE A 2 -6.53 3.18 -6.71
C ILE A 2 -6.22 3.85 -8.05
N LEU A 3 -6.39 5.18 -8.14
CA LEU A 3 -6.02 5.93 -9.35
C LEU A 3 -4.59 5.69 -9.83
N LEU A 4 -3.62 5.60 -8.90
CA LEU A 4 -2.22 5.39 -9.24
C LEU A 4 -1.92 3.93 -9.66
N LEU A 5 -2.70 2.98 -9.14
CA LEU A 5 -2.62 1.57 -9.52
C LEU A 5 -3.25 1.36 -10.91
N GLU A 6 -4.39 1.99 -11.18
CA GLU A 6 -5.08 1.92 -12.47
C GLU A 6 -4.29 2.57 -13.60
N THR A 7 -3.55 3.65 -13.32
CA THR A 7 -2.68 4.29 -14.32
C THR A 7 -1.40 3.50 -14.60
N GLY A 8 -1.11 2.45 -13.82
CA GLY A 8 0.13 1.65 -13.95
C GLY A 8 1.40 2.42 -13.61
N GLN A 9 1.29 3.60 -12.99
CA GLN A 9 2.43 4.48 -12.70
C GLN A 9 3.19 4.09 -11.42
N LEU A 10 2.67 3.14 -10.65
CA LEU A 10 3.34 2.59 -9.48
C LEU A 10 4.21 1.40 -9.89
N GLU A 11 5.43 1.70 -10.30
CA GLU A 11 6.47 0.71 -10.54
C GLU A 11 6.91 0.09 -9.19
N PRO A 12 6.87 -1.26 -9.04
CA PRO A 12 7.10 -1.91 -7.76
C PRO A 12 8.45 -1.65 -7.09
N GLU A 13 9.55 -1.56 -7.83
CA GLU A 13 10.90 -1.36 -7.30
C GLU A 13 11.06 0.05 -6.71
N GLY A 14 10.60 1.07 -7.44
CA GLY A 14 10.59 2.45 -6.99
C GLY A 14 9.73 2.64 -5.74
N VAL A 15 8.56 2.01 -5.68
CA VAL A 15 7.72 2.04 -4.48
C VAL A 15 8.39 1.31 -3.30
N THR A 16 9.03 0.17 -3.55
CA THR A 16 9.80 -0.58 -2.54
C THR A 16 10.88 0.29 -1.92
N ALA A 17 11.69 0.96 -2.73
CA ALA A 17 12.72 1.88 -2.27
C ALA A 17 12.15 3.07 -1.49
N ALA A 18 11.08 3.69 -2.00
CA ALA A 18 10.44 4.83 -1.37
C ALA A 18 9.81 4.48 -0.01
N VAL A 19 9.14 3.33 0.10
CA VAL A 19 8.57 2.85 1.37
C VAL A 19 9.67 2.59 2.39
N ALA A 20 10.72 1.83 2.02
CA ALA A 20 11.84 1.55 2.91
C ALA A 20 12.53 2.83 3.41
N ALA A 21 12.81 3.77 2.51
CA ALA A 21 13.40 5.06 2.84
C ALA A 21 12.50 5.90 3.76
N THR A 22 11.20 5.94 3.50
CA THR A 22 10.22 6.72 4.29
C THR A 22 10.15 6.21 5.72
N PHE A 23 10.04 4.89 5.91
CA PHE A 23 9.94 4.30 7.24
C PHE A 23 11.26 4.42 8.01
N LYS A 24 12.40 4.19 7.35
CA LYS A 24 13.73 4.44 7.94
C LYS A 24 13.89 5.88 8.40
N HIS A 25 13.43 6.84 7.60
CA HIS A 25 13.54 8.26 7.93
C HIS A 25 12.59 8.67 9.07
N ARG A 26 11.33 8.20 9.06
CA ARG A 26 10.34 8.56 10.09
C ARG A 26 10.63 7.92 11.43
N ASN A 27 11.10 6.67 11.45
CA ASN A 27 11.54 5.94 12.66
C ASN A 27 10.55 5.98 13.85
N THR A 28 9.24 6.01 13.59
CA THR A 28 8.22 6.02 14.65
C THR A 28 7.62 4.63 14.91
N HIS A 29 7.59 3.78 13.89
CA HIS A 29 7.09 2.40 13.94
C HIS A 29 7.70 1.60 12.76
N PRO A 30 7.78 0.26 12.86
CA PRO A 30 8.23 -0.57 11.75
C PRO A 30 7.23 -0.55 10.59
N ILE A 31 7.69 -0.99 9.41
CA ILE A 31 6.81 -1.26 8.27
C ILE A 31 5.85 -2.39 8.67
N PRO A 32 4.53 -2.20 8.58
CA PRO A 32 3.58 -3.27 8.87
C PRO A 32 3.77 -4.48 7.94
N GLU A 33 3.56 -5.70 8.45
CA GLU A 33 3.56 -6.89 7.59
C GLU A 33 2.30 -6.98 6.72
N ARG A 34 1.19 -6.39 7.20
CA ARG A 34 -0.11 -6.36 6.52
C ARG A 34 -0.89 -5.09 6.89
N LEU A 35 -1.78 -4.68 6.00
CA LEU A 35 -2.73 -3.60 6.24
C LEU A 35 -4.00 -4.15 6.91
N ILE A 36 -4.34 -3.62 8.09
CA ILE A 36 -5.55 -3.99 8.82
C ILE A 36 -6.82 -3.53 8.09
N ASP A 37 -7.98 -4.04 8.49
CA ASP A 37 -9.27 -3.61 7.93
C ASP A 37 -9.53 -2.13 8.21
N PRO A 38 -10.07 -1.39 7.22
CA PRO A 38 -10.54 -0.04 7.50
C PRO A 38 -11.73 -0.09 8.47
N PRO A 39 -11.91 0.93 9.31
CA PRO A 39 -13.13 1.10 10.08
C PRO A 39 -14.37 1.11 9.16
N ALA A 40 -15.46 0.47 9.59
CA ALA A 40 -16.72 0.45 8.84
C ALA A 40 -17.26 1.86 8.53
N SER A 41 -16.95 2.84 9.37
CA SER A 41 -17.29 4.25 9.18
C SER A 41 -16.68 4.87 7.92
N TRP A 42 -15.67 4.24 7.30
CA TRP A 42 -15.05 4.72 6.07
C TRP A 42 -15.85 4.42 4.80
N LYS A 43 -16.79 3.47 4.85
CA LYS A 43 -17.58 3.06 3.67
C LYS A 43 -18.28 4.24 2.99
N LYS A 44 -19.03 5.03 3.77
CA LYS A 44 -19.78 6.19 3.27
C LYS A 44 -18.88 7.31 2.71
N PRO A 45 -17.86 7.83 3.43
CA PRO A 45 -16.99 8.87 2.90
C PRO A 45 -16.16 8.40 1.71
N TYR A 46 -15.74 7.13 1.69
CA TYR A 46 -15.07 6.56 0.53
C TYR A 46 -15.95 6.58 -0.72
N ALA A 47 -17.20 6.12 -0.63
CA ALA A 47 -18.12 6.09 -1.77
C ALA A 47 -18.32 7.49 -2.40
N VAL A 48 -18.44 8.53 -1.56
CA VAL A 48 -18.53 9.93 -2.04
C VAL A 48 -17.26 10.36 -2.78
N LEU A 49 -16.08 10.04 -2.23
CA LEU A 49 -14.80 10.38 -2.86
C LEU A 49 -14.59 9.60 -4.16
N ALA A 50 -14.85 8.30 -4.17
CA ALA A 50 -14.72 7.42 -5.32
C ALA A 50 -15.57 7.92 -6.49
N ALA A 51 -16.83 8.27 -6.24
CA ALA A 51 -17.72 8.86 -7.24
C ALA A 51 -17.15 10.16 -7.84
N SER A 52 -16.57 11.04 -7.02
CA SER A 52 -15.96 12.29 -7.49
C SER A 52 -14.71 12.08 -8.36
N CYS A 53 -14.08 10.91 -8.25
CA CYS A 53 -12.92 10.51 -9.03
C CYS A 53 -13.27 9.57 -10.19
N HIS A 54 -14.56 9.32 -10.45
CA HIS A 54 -15.04 8.33 -11.43
C HIS A 54 -14.51 6.91 -11.20
N ILE A 55 -14.32 6.54 -9.93
CA ILE A 55 -13.92 5.20 -9.50
C ILE A 55 -15.20 4.42 -9.15
N ASP A 56 -15.42 3.29 -9.83
CA ASP A 56 -16.60 2.43 -9.64
C ASP A 56 -16.24 1.10 -8.93
N VAL A 57 -15.49 1.22 -7.83
CA VAL A 57 -15.23 0.11 -6.91
C VAL A 57 -15.63 0.52 -5.51
N ASP A 58 -16.16 -0.43 -4.73
CA ASP A 58 -16.41 -0.17 -3.31
C ASP A 58 -15.12 -0.21 -2.48
N ILE A 59 -15.21 0.23 -1.22
CA ILE A 59 -14.02 0.31 -0.36
C ILE A 59 -13.39 -1.06 -0.08
N ASP A 60 -14.20 -2.12 -0.05
CA ASP A 60 -13.71 -3.45 0.29
C ASP A 60 -12.86 -3.97 -0.87
N ALA A 61 -13.35 -3.86 -2.11
CA ALA A 61 -12.61 -4.20 -3.32
C ALA A 61 -11.35 -3.32 -3.51
N ALA A 62 -11.45 -2.03 -3.21
CA ALA A 62 -10.32 -1.12 -3.28
C ALA A 62 -9.21 -1.48 -2.27
N VAL A 63 -9.60 -1.82 -1.03
CA VAL A 63 -8.65 -2.25 0.00
C VAL A 63 -7.96 -3.55 -0.39
N ASP A 64 -8.69 -4.50 -0.96
CA ASP A 64 -8.11 -5.76 -1.44
C ASP A 64 -7.08 -5.52 -2.55
N CYS A 65 -7.39 -4.67 -3.52
CA CYS A 65 -6.44 -4.24 -4.56
C CYS A 65 -5.17 -3.63 -3.96
N ILE A 66 -5.33 -2.74 -2.97
CA ILE A 66 -4.20 -2.08 -2.29
C ILE A 66 -3.38 -3.10 -1.49
N ARG A 67 -4.03 -4.04 -0.80
CA ARG A 67 -3.36 -5.09 -0.02
C ARG A 67 -2.53 -6.01 -0.90
N ASP A 68 -3.05 -6.38 -2.06
CA ASP A 68 -2.34 -7.22 -3.01
C ASP A 68 -1.08 -6.54 -3.52
N TYR A 69 -1.18 -5.26 -3.87
CA TYR A 69 -0.02 -4.47 -4.26
C TYR A 69 0.97 -4.31 -3.10
N TYR A 70 0.47 -3.93 -1.91
CA TYR A 70 1.28 -3.74 -0.71
C TYR A 70 2.06 -4.99 -0.33
N ARG A 71 1.42 -6.16 -0.39
CA ARG A 71 2.04 -7.46 -0.10
C ARG A 71 3.25 -7.72 -0.98
N ARG A 72 3.18 -7.42 -2.29
CA ARG A 72 4.32 -7.55 -3.21
C ARG A 72 5.48 -6.65 -2.79
N VAL A 73 5.18 -5.40 -2.43
CA VAL A 73 6.19 -4.43 -1.96
C VAL A 73 6.86 -4.91 -0.68
N VAL A 74 6.11 -5.27 0.35
CA VAL A 74 6.70 -5.64 1.65
C VAL A 74 7.43 -6.98 1.60
N THR A 75 7.03 -7.92 0.75
CA THR A 75 7.79 -9.16 0.53
C THR A 75 9.20 -8.87 0.00
N VAL A 76 9.35 -7.93 -0.95
CA VAL A 76 10.66 -7.54 -1.48
C VAL A 76 11.50 -6.83 -0.41
N ILE A 77 10.89 -5.95 0.38
CA ILE A 77 11.58 -5.28 1.50
C ILE A 77 12.06 -6.29 2.55
N ALA A 78 11.24 -7.29 2.88
CA ALA A 78 11.61 -8.31 3.86
C ALA A 78 12.77 -9.18 3.35
N ALA A 79 12.71 -9.62 2.09
CA ALA A 79 13.77 -10.42 1.47
C ALA A 79 15.12 -9.67 1.43
N THR A 80 15.11 -8.40 1.04
CA THR A 80 16.34 -7.58 0.94
C THR A 80 16.98 -7.28 2.29
N ARG A 81 16.21 -7.27 3.39
CA ARG A 81 16.77 -7.17 4.75
C ARG A 81 17.43 -8.47 5.23
N SER A 82 16.85 -9.62 4.90
CA SER A 82 17.40 -10.93 5.27
C SER A 82 18.79 -11.18 4.65
N ASP A 83 19.01 -10.71 3.42
CA ASP A 83 20.30 -10.82 2.72
C ASP A 83 21.39 -9.92 3.33
N ALA A 84 21.00 -8.80 3.94
CA ALA A 84 21.92 -7.86 4.60
C ALA A 84 22.32 -8.30 6.01
N GLU A 85 21.45 -9.02 6.73
CA GLU A 85 21.70 -9.53 8.08
C GLU A 85 22.50 -10.85 8.09
N SER A 86 22.63 -11.53 6.93
CA SER A 86 23.34 -12.81 6.78
C SER A 86 24.80 -12.70 6.26
N ARG A 87 25.32 -11.48 6.08
CA ARG A 87 26.69 -11.18 5.61
C ARG A 87 27.50 -10.48 6.67
#